data_AF-Q12J22-F1
#
_entry.id   AF-Q12J22-F1
#
_cell.length_a   1.000
_cell.length_b   1.000
_cell.length_c   1.000
_cell.angle_alpha   90.00
_cell.angle_beta   90.00
_cell.angle_gamma   90.00
#
_symmetry.space_group_name_H-M   'P 1'
#
loop_
_entity.id
_entity.type
_entity.pdbx_description
1 polymer ?
#
loop_
_entity_poly.entity_id
_entity_poly.type
_entity_poly.pdbx_seq_one_letter_code
_entity_poly.pdbx_strand_id
1 'polypeptide(L)'
;MNTFSTRNGVVTLSMPFTTIMYDYPQIELTYKPNNYSGWGVCKIFNALECEPFEQADAELFAETAESKLRIRQQPLCNNQRQA
;
A
#
# COMPACT_ATOMS: atom_id res chain seq x y z
N MET A 1 2.92 9.18 8.74
CA MET A 1 3.10 7.95 7.96
C MET A 1 3.05 6.83 8.98
N ASN A 2 2.10 5.90 8.84
CA ASN A 2 1.98 4.75 9.73
C ASN A 2 2.51 3.51 9.02
N THR A 3 3.20 2.65 9.76
CA THR A 3 3.79 1.43 9.22
C THR A 3 3.33 0.25 10.07
N PHE A 4 2.90 -0.81 9.39
CA PHE A 4 2.37 -2.03 9.98
C PHE A 4 3.23 -3.20 9.50
N SER A 5 3.84 -3.91 10.44
CA SER A 5 4.53 -5.16 10.14
C SER A 5 3.49 -6.27 10.05
N THR A 6 3.41 -6.94 8.91
CA THR A 6 2.48 -8.05 8.68
C THR A 6 3.23 -9.38 8.66
N ARG A 7 2.50 -10.50 8.65
CA ARG A 7 3.14 -11.83 8.54
C ARG A 7 4.01 -11.97 7.28
N ASN A 8 3.59 -11.35 6.17
CA ASN A 8 4.20 -11.57 4.86
C ASN A 8 5.07 -10.40 4.38
N GLY A 9 5.00 -9.24 5.04
CA GLY A 9 5.71 -8.04 4.60
C GLY A 9 5.48 -6.83 5.51
N VAL A 10 5.59 -5.65 4.92
CA VAL A 10 5.37 -4.37 5.59
C VAL A 10 4.35 -3.58 4.79
N VAL A 11 3.28 -3.13 5.44
CA VAL A 11 2.32 -2.19 4.87
C VAL A 11 2.62 -0.80 5.42
N THR A 12 2.67 0.19 4.54
CA THR A 12 2.91 1.58 4.90
C THR A 12 1.75 2.44 4.40
N LEU A 13 1.24 3.27 5.28
CA LEU A 13 0.16 4.21 5.05
C LEU A 13 0.74 5.62 5.01
N SER A 14 0.59 6.32 3.88
CA SER A 14 1.05 7.70 3.72
C SER A 14 0.27 8.64 4.65
N MET A 15 0.77 9.88 4.80
CA MET A 15 -0.12 10.93 5.31
C MET A 15 -1.16 11.27 4.23
N PRO A 16 -2.37 11.71 4.61
CA PRO A 16 -3.35 12.20 3.65
C PRO A 16 -2.77 13.34 2.80
N PHE A 17 -2.98 13.29 1.49
CA PHE A 17 -2.54 14.30 0.54
C PHE A 17 -3.68 14.69 -0.41
N THR A 18 -3.75 15.95 -0.80
CA THR A 18 -4.73 16.44 -1.77
C THR A 18 -4.10 16.53 -3.16
N THR A 19 -4.89 16.21 -4.17
CA THR A 19 -4.49 16.40 -5.57
C THR A 19 -5.58 17.18 -6.29
N ILE A 20 -5.22 17.88 -7.36
CA ILE A 20 -6.16 18.73 -8.13
C ILE A 20 -7.32 17.91 -8.73
N MET A 21 -7.14 16.60 -8.88
CA MET A 21 -8.10 15.69 -9.53
C MET A 21 -9.19 15.14 -8.60
N TYR A 22 -9.05 15.30 -7.27
CA TYR A 22 -9.97 14.71 -6.31
C TYR A 22 -10.43 15.74 -5.28
N ASP A 23 -11.73 15.77 -5.02
CA ASP A 23 -12.35 16.68 -4.05
C ASP A 23 -12.01 16.33 -2.59
N TYR A 24 -11.59 15.08 -2.34
CA TYR A 24 -11.27 14.58 -1.00
C TYR A 24 -9.78 14.24 -0.84
N PRO A 25 -9.22 14.38 0.37
CA PRO A 25 -7.87 13.92 0.67
C PRO A 25 -7.70 12.44 0.34
N GLN A 26 -6.58 12.11 -0.29
CA GLN A 26 -6.21 10.77 -0.68
C GLN A 26 -5.15 10.21 0.28
N ILE A 27 -5.10 8.89 0.42
CA ILE A 27 -4.08 8.19 1.18
C ILE A 27 -3.52 7.05 0.34
N GLU A 28 -2.22 6.84 0.40
CA GLU A 28 -1.54 5.77 -0.31
C GLU A 28 -1.17 4.65 0.65
N LEU A 29 -1.59 3.43 0.30
CA LEU A 29 -1.13 2.20 0.95
C LEU A 29 -0.07 1.55 0.07
N THR A 30 1.08 1.26 0.64
CA THR A 30 2.17 0.53 0.00
C THR A 30 2.45 -0.75 0.77
N TYR A 31 2.38 -1.90 0.10
CA TYR A 31 2.80 -3.20 0.61
C TYR A 31 4.16 -3.59 0.04
N LYS A 32 5.13 -3.90 0.91
CA LYS A 32 6.42 -4.46 0.55
C LYS A 32 6.56 -5.88 1.12
N PRO A 33 6.63 -6.92 0.28
CA PRO A 33 6.84 -8.31 0.71
C PRO A 33 8.23 -8.55 1.33
N ASN A 34 8.33 -9.51 2.27
CA ASN A 34 9.58 -9.88 2.94
C ASN A 34 10.55 -10.64 2.02
N ASN A 35 10.03 -11.52 1.16
CA ASN A 35 10.81 -12.49 0.38
C ASN A 35 10.98 -12.13 -1.09
N TYR A 36 10.70 -10.89 -1.47
CA TYR A 36 10.77 -10.45 -2.87
C TYR A 36 11.62 -9.18 -2.96
N SER A 37 12.69 -9.26 -3.75
CA SER A 37 13.59 -8.14 -4.04
C SER A 37 13.03 -7.19 -5.11
N GLY A 38 11.89 -7.52 -5.71
CA GLY A 38 11.17 -6.67 -6.65
C GLY A 38 10.11 -5.79 -5.98
N TRP A 39 9.28 -5.16 -6.80
CA TRP A 39 8.38 -4.10 -6.35
C TRP A 39 7.19 -4.59 -5.52
N GLY A 40 6.69 -3.68 -4.68
CA GLY A 40 5.50 -3.85 -3.87
C GLY A 40 4.19 -3.56 -4.61
N VAL A 41 3.09 -3.58 -3.86
CA VAL A 41 1.77 -3.14 -4.33
C VAL A 41 1.46 -1.78 -3.72
N CYS A 42 1.15 -0.78 -4.55
CA CYS A 42 0.63 0.50 -4.08
C CYS A 42 -0.83 0.64 -4.48
N LYS A 43 -1.64 1.25 -3.62
CA LYS A 43 -3.02 1.60 -3.94
C LYS A 43 -3.41 2.89 -3.23
N ILE A 44 -4.06 3.78 -3.96
CA ILE A 44 -4.58 5.05 -3.45
C ILE A 44 -6.05 4.86 -3.11
N PHE A 45 -6.46 5.42 -1.97
CA PHE A 45 -7.81 5.41 -1.46
C PHE A 45 -8.20 6.83 -1.03
N ASN A 46 -9.50 7.09 -0.93
CA ASN A 46 -9.95 8.28 -0.22
C ASN A 46 -9.61 8.12 1.26
N ALA A 47 -9.06 9.16 1.89
CA ALA A 47 -8.68 9.12 3.29
C ALA A 47 -9.87 8.82 4.21
N LEU A 48 -11.07 9.30 3.84
CA LEU A 48 -12.31 9.05 4.58
C LEU A 48 -12.73 7.57 4.61
N GLU A 49 -12.33 6.78 3.60
CA GLU A 49 -12.67 5.35 3.52
C GLU A 49 -11.63 4.48 4.24
N CYS A 50 -10.51 5.07 4.64
CA CYS A 50 -9.38 4.36 5.23
C CYS A 50 -9.26 4.58 6.73
N GLU A 51 -10.00 5.51 7.35
CA GLU A 51 -9.93 5.72 8.81
C GLU A 51 -11.17 5.17 9.56
N PRO A 52 -10.99 4.36 10.61
CA PRO A 52 -9.70 3.92 11.18
C PRO A 52 -9.04 2.79 10.37
N PHE A 53 -7.74 2.92 10.10
CA PHE A 53 -6.92 1.85 9.50
C PHE A 53 -6.17 1.10 10.59
N GLU A 54 -6.48 -0.18 10.79
CA GLU A 54 -5.90 -0.98 11.86
C GLU A 54 -4.98 -2.10 11.35
N GLN A 55 -4.33 -2.79 12.29
CA GLN A 55 -3.45 -3.91 11.98
C GLN A 55 -4.17 -5.02 11.20
N ALA A 56 -5.45 -5.28 11.47
CA ALA A 56 -6.23 -6.30 10.75
C ALA A 56 -6.40 -5.94 9.26
N ASP A 57 -6.63 -4.66 8.96
CA ASP A 57 -6.72 -4.16 7.58
C ASP A 57 -5.37 -4.26 6.86
N ALA A 58 -4.28 -3.99 7.58
CA ALA A 58 -2.92 -4.17 7.07
C ALA A 58 -2.64 -5.62 6.71
N GLU A 59 -3.00 -6.59 7.56
CA GLU A 59 -2.84 -8.02 7.28
C GLU A 59 -3.67 -8.44 6.06
N LEU A 60 -4.94 -8.04 5.98
CA LEU A 60 -5.81 -8.34 4.84
C LEU A 60 -5.27 -7.76 3.53
N PHE A 61 -4.78 -6.52 3.57
CA PHE A 61 -4.15 -5.87 2.42
C PHE A 61 -2.89 -6.63 1.98
N ALA A 62 -2.04 -7.02 2.94
CA ALA A 62 -0.82 -7.79 2.67
C ALA A 62 -1.12 -9.16 2.06
N GLU A 63 -2.09 -9.91 2.57
CA GLU A 63 -2.51 -11.20 2.00
C GLU A 63 -3.06 -11.06 0.58
N THR A 64 -3.88 -10.04 0.36
CA THR A 64 -4.43 -9.74 -0.97
C THR A 64 -3.32 -9.34 -1.94
N ALA A 65 -2.36 -8.54 -1.49
CA ALA A 65 -1.23 -8.09 -2.30
C ALA A 65 -0.27 -9.25 -2.62
N GLU A 66 0.05 -10.11 -1.66
CA GLU A 66 0.82 -11.35 -1.87
C GLU A 66 0.18 -12.23 -2.95
N SER A 67 -1.13 -12.48 -2.84
CA SER A 67 -1.87 -13.30 -3.80
C SER A 67 -1.76 -12.71 -5.21
N LYS A 68 -1.93 -11.39 -5.35
CA LYS A 68 -1.79 -10.69 -6.64
C LYS A 68 -0.38 -10.75 -7.20
N LEU A 69 0.65 -10.54 -6.36
CA LEU A 69 2.06 -10.59 -6.78
C LEU A 69 2.44 -11.99 -7.26
N ARG A 70 2.02 -13.05 -6.55
CA ARG A 70 2.34 -14.44 -6.92
C ARG A 70 1.64 -14.89 -8.20
N ILE A 71 0.38 -14.51 -8.38
CA ILE A 71 -0.43 -14.94 -9.55
C ILE A 71 -0.03 -14.17 -10.81
N ARG A 72 0.23 -12.86 -10.70
CA ARG A 72 0.43 -12.01 -11.89
C ARG A 72 1.89 -11.69 -12.21
N GLN A 73 2.84 -11.95 -11.31
CA GLN A 73 4.24 -11.48 -11.38
C GLN A 73 4.37 -9.99 -11.75
N GLN A 74 3.31 -9.19 -11.61
CA GLN A 74 3.27 -7.81 -12.05
C GLN A 74 3.47 -6.90 -10.85
N PRO A 75 4.60 -6.17 -10.79
CA PRO A 75 4.76 -5.08 -9.86
C PRO A 75 3.76 -3.97 -10.16
N LEU A 76 3.07 -3.47 -9.14
CA LEU A 76 2.07 -2.40 -9.31
C LEU A 76 2.60 -1.01 -8.90
N CYS A 77 3.86 -0.91 -8.47
CA CYS A 77 4.44 0.35 -8.01
C CYS A 77 5.94 0.43 -8.31
N ASN A 78 6.32 1.24 -9.30
CA ASN A 78 7.72 1.62 -9.52
C ASN A 78 8.09 2.73 -8.52
N ASN A 79 8.82 2.39 -7.45
CA ASN A 79 9.65 3.36 -6.72
C ASN A 79 10.84 3.81 -7.60
N GLN A 80 10.56 4.52 -8.70
CA GLN A 80 11.52 5.48 -9.20
C GLN A 80 11.22 6.81 -8.52
N ARG A 81 11.71 6.97 -7.28
CA ARG A 81 12.09 8.30 -6.84
C ARG A 81 13.20 8.72 -7.80
N GLN A 82 12.86 9.55 -8.78
CA GLN A 82 13.84 10.26 -9.59
C GLN A 82 14.79 10.97 -8.62
N ALA A 83 16.06 10.63 -8.73
CA ALA A 83 17.16 11.35 -8.10
C ALA A 83 17.27 12.76 -8.68
#